data_AF-A0A8J9YZ92-F1
#
_entry.id   AF-A0A8J9YZ92-F1
#
_cell.length_a   1.000
_cell.length_b   1.000
_cell.length_c   1.000
_cell.angle_alpha   90.00
_cell.angle_beta   90.00
_cell.angle_gamma   90.00
#
_symmetry.space_group_name_H-M   'P 1'
#
loop_
_entity.id
_entity.type
_entity.pdbx_description
1 polymer ?
#
loop_
_entity_poly.entity_id
_entity_poly.type
_entity_poly.pdbx_seq_one_letter_code
_entity_poly.pdbx_strand_id
1 'polypeptide(L)'
;MGFTARAEVDRPPTPRRCVRSHTDGAKMTRARPVSRLGAVVLMFVVLTEPVVEAQPVFVVQPTNTPATASTPATTPTPAAVSQDTCEPNWHSHGSRCFRAFDVEVSYADARAICLSHKSHLGLPKDQATNDFVVQLRNSVNNGMDAWIGLNDMGQEGTFVWEDGEVLGSFDDFAQVDMSGNDADCVLVKRGAASTRPNRWADKSCTRLLGTICEKDGYTSLAEACYKVFTEETETYTDAQTHCANEGGHLAMPKDKATNQLLTYLTDQASKEYPTVSFYFFGLTFVDDKNAYRWNDGSDLVGFSNWALAAEVTDLLVDTVSETCIGISWTAPASQVDGYQVVVFKDNMEAARQNIAGDVTTHEQCSLTPGYPYTFEVASTRNGNRSSVVQIASVTYPTDPTNVTTTNVTENSVTITWERACCNVEIYHFKRPNGKITKVAVPTPPMDVSLVSSADTIIVTWALTGVRNSTSLEISPAEANDSMIVVEPDAVSAKFEGLTSGRKYTVLITTWSRQKLYHAQANASTSTAPGKPQDLQILSQHGSLQVTWAAPSGNVNRYSLTLAAAADGVEQTRNTTTLTSFTFRGRRMIPLFNPQTTVWGQN
;
A
#
# COMPACT_ATOMS: atom_id res chain seq x y z
N MET A 1 21.00 41.50 36.86
CA MET A 1 21.40 40.60 35.75
C MET A 1 20.13 39.97 35.21
N GLY A 2 19.77 40.19 33.95
CA GLY A 2 18.60 39.57 33.34
C GLY A 2 18.97 38.22 32.73
N PHE A 3 18.18 37.18 33.03
CA PHE A 3 18.27 35.86 32.42
C PHE A 3 16.95 35.57 31.68
N THR A 4 17.04 34.94 30.52
CA THR A 4 15.88 34.44 29.76
C THR A 4 15.95 32.92 29.73
N ALA A 5 14.85 32.25 30.09
CA ALA A 5 14.71 30.80 30.07
C ALA A 5 13.65 30.40 29.03
N ARG A 6 13.91 29.34 28.25
CA ARG A 6 13.00 28.82 27.21
C ARG A 6 12.91 27.29 27.29
N ALA A 7 11.73 26.71 27.11
CA ALA A 7 11.48 25.26 27.14
C ALA A 7 11.36 24.69 25.71
N GLU A 8 11.77 23.43 25.49
CA GLU A 8 11.65 22.74 24.18
C GLU A 8 11.47 21.22 24.38
N VAL A 9 10.88 20.53 23.38
CA VAL A 9 10.71 19.07 23.30
C VAL A 9 11.65 18.53 22.22
N ASP A 10 12.34 17.41 22.46
CA ASP A 10 13.35 16.91 21.51
C ASP A 10 12.71 16.39 20.20
N ARG A 11 13.31 16.73 19.05
CA ARG A 11 12.85 16.26 17.72
C ARG A 11 13.72 15.11 17.22
N PRO A 12 13.17 14.16 16.44
CA PRO A 12 13.99 13.31 15.58
C PRO A 12 14.70 14.16 14.50
N PRO A 13 15.90 13.75 14.05
CA PRO A 13 16.76 14.58 13.20
C PRO A 13 16.13 14.82 11.81
N THR A 14 15.92 16.08 11.45
CA THR A 14 15.62 16.50 10.08
C THR A 14 16.85 16.34 9.16
N PRO A 15 16.70 15.84 7.92
CA PRO A 15 17.80 15.73 6.97
C PRO A 15 18.33 17.12 6.58
N ARG A 16 19.64 17.31 6.70
CA ARG A 16 20.33 18.56 6.36
C ARG A 16 20.31 18.77 4.85
N ARG A 17 19.75 19.89 4.39
CA ARG A 17 19.92 20.41 3.02
C ARG A 17 21.41 20.74 2.78
N CYS A 18 22.02 20.09 1.81
CA CYS A 18 23.31 20.50 1.25
C CYS A 18 23.09 21.67 0.28
N VAL A 19 23.39 22.88 0.71
CA VAL A 19 23.51 24.05 -0.17
C VAL A 19 24.94 24.09 -0.71
N ARG A 20 25.13 23.87 -2.02
CA ARG A 20 26.42 24.13 -2.69
C ARG A 20 26.44 25.57 -3.20
N SER A 21 27.35 26.36 -2.63
CA SER A 21 27.73 27.70 -3.10
C SER A 21 28.51 27.61 -4.42
N HIS A 22 28.07 28.36 -5.43
CA HIS A 22 28.80 28.64 -6.66
C HIS A 22 29.88 29.69 -6.38
N THR A 23 31.14 29.39 -6.73
CA THR A 23 32.17 30.42 -7.00
C THR A 23 33.11 29.93 -8.11
N ASP A 24 33.31 30.80 -9.09
CA ASP A 24 34.17 30.67 -10.26
C ASP A 24 35.66 30.44 -9.96
N GLY A 25 36.37 29.82 -10.91
CA GLY A 25 37.83 29.78 -10.93
C GLY A 25 38.41 28.95 -12.08
N ALA A 26 38.66 29.61 -13.21
CA ALA A 26 39.34 29.04 -14.38
C ALA A 26 40.80 28.64 -14.12
N LYS A 27 41.28 27.55 -14.78
CA LYS A 27 42.60 27.49 -15.46
C LYS A 27 42.81 26.19 -16.26
N MET A 28 43.23 26.36 -17.52
CA MET A 28 43.74 25.33 -18.44
C MET A 28 45.08 24.75 -17.98
N THR A 29 45.33 23.46 -18.22
CA THR A 29 46.60 22.93 -18.76
C THR A 29 46.45 21.52 -19.34
N ARG A 30 47.34 21.19 -20.29
CA ARG A 30 47.28 20.09 -21.27
C ARG A 30 48.38 19.04 -20.99
N ALA A 31 48.11 17.78 -21.40
CA ALA A 31 49.01 16.72 -21.92
C ALA A 31 49.45 15.51 -21.02
N ARG A 32 48.88 14.32 -21.36
CA ARG A 32 49.48 13.00 -21.79
C ARG A 32 50.55 12.25 -20.92
N PRO A 33 50.78 10.91 -21.11
CA PRO A 33 49.94 9.74 -20.82
C PRO A 33 50.70 8.56 -20.13
N VAL A 34 50.05 7.37 -20.03
CA VAL A 34 50.56 5.99 -19.73
C VAL A 34 50.72 5.67 -18.24
N SER A 35 49.95 4.72 -17.66
CA SER A 35 50.27 3.29 -17.64
C SER A 35 49.09 2.44 -17.14
N ARG A 36 48.96 1.24 -17.71
CA ARG A 36 47.96 0.20 -17.42
C ARG A 36 48.07 -0.37 -16.00
N LEU A 37 46.94 -0.62 -15.36
CA LEU A 37 46.67 -1.83 -14.58
C LEU A 37 45.15 -2.06 -14.55
N GLY A 38 44.75 -3.31 -14.80
CA GLY A 38 43.39 -3.69 -15.12
C GLY A 38 42.42 -3.62 -13.94
N ALA A 39 41.18 -3.27 -14.26
CA ALA A 39 40.00 -3.69 -13.54
C ALA A 39 38.80 -3.55 -14.48
N VAL A 40 38.04 -4.65 -14.56
CA VAL A 40 36.63 -4.79 -14.94
C VAL A 40 35.94 -3.47 -15.34
N VAL A 41 35.68 -3.29 -16.64
CA VAL A 41 34.73 -2.27 -17.13
C VAL A 41 33.34 -2.88 -17.06
N LEU A 42 32.64 -2.64 -15.95
CA LEU A 42 31.20 -2.44 -15.98
C LEU A 42 31.00 -1.07 -16.65
N MET A 43 30.48 -1.04 -17.88
CA MET A 43 29.96 0.20 -18.44
C MET A 43 28.70 0.58 -17.65
N PHE A 44 28.83 1.53 -16.73
CA PHE A 44 27.71 2.41 -16.42
C PHE A 44 27.62 3.43 -17.56
N VAL A 45 26.81 3.12 -18.56
CA VAL A 45 26.23 4.17 -19.39
C VAL A 45 25.15 4.81 -18.53
N VAL A 46 25.41 6.02 -18.05
CA VAL A 46 24.33 6.91 -17.62
C VAL A 46 23.64 7.34 -18.91
N LEU A 47 22.65 6.58 -19.35
CA LEU A 47 21.58 7.14 -20.14
C LEU A 47 20.77 7.96 -19.15
N THR A 48 20.83 9.28 -19.27
CA THR A 48 19.71 10.11 -18.85
C THR A 48 18.53 9.60 -19.65
N GLU A 49 17.71 8.74 -19.05
CA GLU A 49 16.37 8.46 -19.55
C GLU A 49 15.65 9.81 -19.63
N PRO A 50 15.17 10.24 -20.81
CA PRO A 50 14.00 11.09 -20.79
C PRO A 50 12.89 10.24 -20.17
N VAL A 51 12.22 10.78 -19.15
CA VAL A 51 10.91 10.29 -18.73
C VAL A 51 10.03 10.35 -19.97
N VAL A 52 9.87 9.23 -20.66
CA VAL A 52 8.92 9.09 -21.75
C VAL A 52 7.56 9.00 -21.07
N GLU A 53 6.93 10.15 -20.99
CA GLU A 53 5.54 10.32 -20.67
C GLU A 53 4.74 9.38 -21.59
N ALA A 54 4.18 8.33 -21.01
CA ALA A 54 3.47 7.30 -21.72
C ALA A 54 2.24 7.91 -22.42
N GLN A 55 2.21 7.79 -23.75
CA GLN A 55 1.21 8.47 -24.57
C GLN A 55 0.00 7.57 -24.90
N PRO A 56 -1.20 8.16 -25.04
CA PRO A 56 -2.43 7.40 -25.24
C PRO A 56 -2.78 7.02 -26.70
N VAL A 57 -3.52 5.92 -26.95
CA VAL A 57 -4.06 5.47 -28.27
C VAL A 57 -5.60 5.52 -28.38
N PHE A 58 -6.21 5.64 -29.56
CA PHE A 58 -7.53 6.27 -29.76
C PHE A 58 -8.74 5.36 -30.06
N VAL A 59 -9.94 5.97 -30.12
CA VAL A 59 -11.22 5.33 -30.52
C VAL A 59 -12.02 6.23 -31.48
N VAL A 60 -12.81 5.72 -32.43
CA VAL A 60 -13.53 6.48 -33.50
C VAL A 60 -15.08 6.48 -33.33
N GLN A 61 -15.82 7.52 -33.78
CA GLN A 61 -17.28 7.52 -34.11
C GLN A 61 -17.60 8.34 -35.40
N PRO A 62 -18.57 7.97 -36.27
CA PRO A 62 -19.02 8.79 -37.43
C PRO A 62 -20.14 9.80 -37.12
N THR A 63 -20.23 10.89 -37.90
CA THR A 63 -21.24 11.97 -37.78
C THR A 63 -22.27 11.98 -38.92
N ASN A 64 -23.51 12.35 -38.60
CA ASN A 64 -24.47 12.97 -39.53
C ASN A 64 -25.39 13.97 -38.77
N THR A 65 -25.61 15.16 -39.31
CA THR A 65 -26.60 16.18 -38.84
C THR A 65 -26.91 17.15 -40.00
N PRO A 66 -27.96 18.02 -39.98
CA PRO A 66 -29.26 18.03 -39.27
C PRO A 66 -30.49 18.28 -40.21
N ALA A 67 -31.71 17.94 -39.77
CA ALA A 67 -32.93 18.69 -40.13
C ALA A 67 -34.06 18.54 -39.10
N THR A 68 -34.61 19.67 -38.68
CA THR A 68 -35.72 19.93 -37.75
C THR A 68 -37.08 19.38 -38.20
N ALA A 69 -37.87 18.78 -37.29
CA ALA A 69 -39.26 19.16 -36.97
C ALA A 69 -39.86 18.24 -35.87
N SER A 70 -40.67 18.86 -35.00
CA SER A 70 -41.27 18.35 -33.76
C SER A 70 -42.50 17.44 -33.95
N THR A 71 -42.60 16.31 -33.22
CA THR A 71 -43.81 15.83 -32.46
C THR A 71 -43.47 14.55 -31.64
N PRO A 72 -44.23 14.19 -30.58
CA PRO A 72 -43.72 13.43 -29.44
C PRO A 72 -43.91 11.90 -29.49
N ALA A 73 -42.94 11.24 -28.84
CA ALA A 73 -43.01 10.01 -28.06
C ALA A 73 -43.82 8.82 -28.62
N THR A 74 -43.11 7.93 -29.29
CA THR A 74 -43.39 6.48 -29.24
C THR A 74 -42.10 5.75 -28.91
N THR A 75 -42.19 4.90 -27.90
CA THR A 75 -41.15 4.00 -27.39
C THR A 75 -40.61 3.10 -28.51
N PRO A 76 -39.29 3.06 -28.79
CA PRO A 76 -38.76 2.02 -29.67
C PRO A 76 -38.43 0.78 -28.85
N THR A 77 -39.06 -0.32 -29.26
CA THR A 77 -38.61 -1.71 -29.11
C THR A 77 -37.08 -1.81 -29.37
N PRO A 78 -36.32 -2.69 -28.68
CA PRO A 78 -34.88 -2.81 -28.89
C PRO A 78 -34.58 -3.07 -30.36
N ALA A 79 -33.82 -2.15 -30.98
CA ALA A 79 -33.36 -2.29 -32.35
C ALA A 79 -32.45 -3.52 -32.45
N ALA A 80 -32.72 -4.37 -33.44
CA ALA A 80 -31.85 -5.47 -33.81
C ALA A 80 -30.48 -4.94 -34.25
N VAL A 81 -29.43 -5.64 -33.82
CA VAL A 81 -28.02 -5.39 -34.18
C VAL A 81 -27.86 -5.56 -35.70
N SER A 82 -27.48 -4.48 -36.38
CA SER A 82 -27.16 -4.45 -37.80
C SER A 82 -25.79 -5.07 -38.07
N GLN A 83 -25.68 -5.86 -39.14
CA GLN A 83 -24.78 -7.00 -39.34
C GLN A 83 -23.44 -6.73 -40.06
N ASP A 84 -22.98 -5.48 -40.23
CA ASP A 84 -21.65 -5.25 -40.82
C ASP A 84 -20.89 -4.17 -40.04
N THR A 85 -20.00 -4.60 -39.15
CA THR A 85 -19.07 -3.76 -38.38
C THR A 85 -17.68 -3.66 -39.02
N CYS A 86 -17.59 -4.03 -40.29
CA CYS A 86 -16.34 -4.14 -41.03
C CYS A 86 -16.28 -3.15 -42.19
N GLU A 87 -15.06 -2.79 -42.60
CA GLU A 87 -14.84 -1.99 -43.81
C GLU A 87 -15.48 -2.63 -45.06
N PRO A 88 -15.81 -1.83 -46.09
CA PRO A 88 -16.32 -2.38 -47.34
C PRO A 88 -15.44 -3.50 -47.90
N ASN A 89 -16.07 -4.63 -48.27
CA ASN A 89 -15.42 -5.87 -48.74
C ASN A 89 -14.72 -6.71 -47.66
N TRP A 90 -14.96 -6.41 -46.38
CA TRP A 90 -14.62 -7.27 -45.25
C TRP A 90 -15.91 -7.83 -44.63
N HIS A 91 -15.85 -9.04 -44.12
CA HIS A 91 -16.99 -9.75 -43.56
C HIS A 91 -16.80 -9.97 -42.06
N SER A 92 -17.79 -9.60 -41.25
CA SER A 92 -17.71 -9.74 -39.80
C SER A 92 -17.96 -11.17 -39.33
N HIS A 93 -17.15 -11.62 -38.38
CA HIS A 93 -17.41 -12.80 -37.56
C HIS A 93 -16.97 -12.49 -36.12
N GLY A 94 -17.94 -12.44 -35.19
CA GLY A 94 -17.68 -11.92 -33.84
C GLY A 94 -17.25 -10.46 -33.87
N SER A 95 -16.17 -10.11 -33.17
CA SER A 95 -15.56 -8.77 -33.18
C SER A 95 -14.49 -8.59 -34.26
N ARG A 96 -14.35 -9.54 -35.17
CA ARG A 96 -13.25 -9.58 -36.14
C ARG A 96 -13.77 -9.52 -37.57
N CYS A 97 -12.94 -8.99 -38.44
CA CYS A 97 -13.23 -8.76 -39.85
C CYS A 97 -12.31 -9.61 -40.69
N PHE A 98 -12.87 -10.38 -41.62
CA PHE A 98 -12.13 -11.26 -42.49
C PHE A 98 -12.32 -10.90 -43.96
N ARG A 99 -11.29 -11.14 -44.75
CA ARG A 99 -11.34 -10.99 -46.20
C ARG A 99 -10.49 -12.06 -46.88
N ALA A 100 -11.07 -12.71 -47.89
CA ALA A 100 -10.35 -13.67 -48.72
C ALA A 100 -9.98 -13.02 -50.07
N PHE A 101 -8.73 -13.22 -50.48
CA PHE A 101 -8.16 -12.73 -51.74
C PHE A 101 -7.84 -13.92 -52.63
N ASP A 102 -8.47 -13.98 -53.80
CA ASP A 102 -8.19 -14.96 -54.85
C ASP A 102 -6.99 -14.52 -55.70
N VAL A 103 -5.85 -14.41 -55.04
CA VAL A 103 -4.56 -14.07 -55.66
C VAL A 103 -3.55 -15.10 -55.17
N GLU A 104 -3.01 -15.90 -56.10
CA GLU A 104 -2.08 -16.97 -55.78
C GLU A 104 -0.68 -16.41 -55.46
N VAL A 105 -0.30 -16.43 -54.19
CA VAL A 105 0.98 -15.89 -53.68
C VAL A 105 1.64 -16.81 -52.66
N SER A 106 2.94 -16.60 -52.42
CA SER A 106 3.67 -17.32 -51.35
C SER A 106 3.15 -16.94 -49.97
N TYR A 107 3.47 -17.72 -48.93
CA TYR A 107 3.07 -17.39 -47.55
C TYR A 107 3.60 -16.02 -47.10
N ALA A 108 4.85 -15.70 -47.44
CA ALA A 108 5.46 -14.42 -47.12
C ALA A 108 4.75 -13.25 -47.81
N ASP A 109 4.37 -13.43 -49.08
CA ASP A 109 3.62 -12.43 -49.84
C ASP A 109 2.17 -12.31 -49.35
N ALA A 110 1.54 -13.42 -48.95
CA ALA A 110 0.21 -13.43 -48.33
C ALA A 110 0.20 -12.61 -47.04
N ARG A 111 1.22 -12.80 -46.19
CA ARG A 111 1.43 -11.97 -45.00
C ARG A 111 1.60 -10.50 -45.37
N ALA A 112 2.37 -10.18 -46.42
CA ALA A 112 2.54 -8.81 -46.90
C ALA A 112 1.23 -8.20 -47.43
N ILE A 113 0.37 -8.97 -48.10
CA ILE A 113 -0.98 -8.53 -48.53
C ILE A 113 -1.81 -8.16 -47.32
N CYS A 114 -1.88 -9.02 -46.29
CA CYS A 114 -2.63 -8.71 -45.08
C CYS A 114 -2.07 -7.47 -44.37
N LEU A 115 -0.74 -7.37 -44.24
CA LEU A 115 -0.10 -6.19 -43.66
C LEU A 115 -0.41 -4.90 -44.43
N SER A 116 -0.50 -4.96 -45.77
CA SER A 116 -0.89 -3.80 -46.59
C SER A 116 -2.31 -3.30 -46.32
N HIS A 117 -3.14 -4.15 -45.71
CA HIS A 117 -4.51 -3.84 -45.30
C HIS A 117 -4.66 -3.59 -43.78
N LYS A 118 -3.54 -3.36 -43.07
CA LYS A 118 -3.49 -3.22 -41.61
C LYS A 118 -4.14 -4.43 -40.93
N SER A 119 -3.72 -5.62 -41.34
CA SER A 119 -4.29 -6.89 -40.90
C SER A 119 -3.20 -7.97 -40.83
N HIS A 120 -3.53 -9.15 -40.32
CA HIS A 120 -2.67 -10.34 -40.36
C HIS A 120 -3.37 -11.48 -41.10
N LEU A 121 -2.68 -12.60 -41.31
CA LEU A 121 -3.31 -13.82 -41.84
C LEU A 121 -4.36 -14.34 -40.85
N GLY A 122 -5.44 -14.92 -41.35
CA GLY A 122 -6.56 -15.37 -40.52
C GLY A 122 -6.17 -16.51 -39.55
N LEU A 123 -6.67 -16.43 -38.32
CA LEU A 123 -6.37 -17.27 -37.17
C LEU A 123 -7.64 -18.01 -36.70
N PRO A 124 -8.15 -19.00 -37.46
CA PRO A 124 -9.32 -19.78 -37.06
C PRO A 124 -9.02 -20.70 -35.86
N LYS A 125 -9.01 -20.13 -34.65
CA LYS A 125 -8.64 -20.80 -33.39
C LYS A 125 -9.77 -21.63 -32.75
N ASP A 126 -10.97 -21.57 -33.32
CA ASP A 126 -12.13 -22.35 -32.89
C ASP A 126 -12.97 -22.82 -34.08
N GLN A 127 -13.86 -23.79 -33.84
CA GLN A 127 -14.70 -24.39 -34.87
C GLN A 127 -15.59 -23.37 -35.60
N ALA A 128 -16.17 -22.41 -34.89
CA ALA A 128 -17.10 -21.45 -35.47
C ALA A 128 -16.35 -20.49 -36.41
N THR A 129 -15.19 -20.00 -35.98
CA THR A 129 -14.31 -19.16 -36.80
C THR A 129 -13.78 -19.93 -38.01
N ASN A 130 -13.39 -21.20 -37.84
CA ASN A 130 -12.95 -22.05 -38.96
C ASN A 130 -14.06 -22.27 -40.00
N ASP A 131 -15.27 -22.60 -39.57
CA ASP A 131 -16.42 -22.81 -40.46
C ASP A 131 -16.73 -21.53 -41.25
N PHE A 132 -16.64 -20.37 -40.61
CA PHE A 132 -16.81 -19.08 -41.27
C PHE A 132 -15.71 -18.79 -42.29
N VAL A 133 -14.44 -18.99 -41.94
CA VAL A 133 -13.29 -18.83 -42.85
C VAL A 133 -13.42 -19.73 -44.08
N VAL A 134 -13.89 -20.97 -43.89
CA VAL A 134 -14.21 -21.92 -44.97
C VAL A 134 -15.32 -21.40 -45.87
N GLN A 135 -16.42 -20.91 -45.30
CA GLN A 135 -17.54 -20.36 -46.05
C GLN A 135 -17.14 -19.10 -46.85
N LEU A 136 -16.36 -18.21 -46.23
CA LEU A 136 -15.84 -17.00 -46.86
C LEU A 136 -14.92 -17.31 -48.04
N ARG A 137 -13.96 -18.22 -47.88
CA ARG A 137 -13.11 -18.66 -48.99
C ARG A 137 -13.96 -19.26 -50.11
N ASN A 138 -14.90 -20.13 -49.78
CA ASN A 138 -15.74 -20.81 -50.78
C ASN A 138 -16.67 -19.85 -51.53
N SER A 139 -17.11 -18.75 -50.89
CA SER A 139 -17.92 -17.71 -51.55
C SER A 139 -17.10 -16.87 -52.54
N VAL A 140 -15.81 -16.68 -52.27
CA VAL A 140 -14.86 -16.03 -53.19
C VAL A 140 -14.48 -16.99 -54.32
N ASN A 141 -13.93 -18.17 -53.99
CA ASN A 141 -13.56 -19.20 -54.95
C ASN A 141 -13.48 -20.58 -54.26
N ASN A 142 -14.49 -21.44 -54.46
CA ASN A 142 -14.53 -22.81 -53.91
C ASN A 142 -13.43 -23.75 -54.45
N GLY A 143 -12.71 -23.35 -55.51
CA GLY A 143 -11.60 -24.08 -56.10
C GLY A 143 -10.22 -23.71 -55.56
N MET A 144 -10.10 -22.62 -54.77
CA MET A 144 -8.82 -22.13 -54.27
C MET A 144 -8.42 -22.80 -52.95
N ASP A 145 -7.14 -23.12 -52.81
CA ASP A 145 -6.51 -23.31 -51.50
C ASP A 145 -6.12 -21.91 -50.98
N ALA A 146 -6.14 -21.70 -49.66
CA ALA A 146 -5.79 -20.39 -49.11
C ALA A 146 -4.98 -20.46 -47.82
N TRP A 147 -3.98 -19.58 -47.68
CA TRP A 147 -3.14 -19.45 -46.51
C TRP A 147 -3.91 -18.96 -45.29
N ILE A 148 -3.58 -19.51 -44.11
CA ILE A 148 -3.98 -19.03 -42.79
C ILE A 148 -2.74 -18.78 -41.93
N GLY A 149 -2.89 -18.04 -40.84
CA GLY A 149 -1.77 -17.57 -40.01
C GLY A 149 -1.21 -18.62 -39.06
N LEU A 150 -1.19 -19.90 -39.43
CA LEU A 150 -0.60 -20.99 -38.66
C LEU A 150 0.65 -21.51 -39.38
N ASN A 151 1.75 -21.67 -38.66
CA ASN A 151 3.01 -22.18 -39.20
C ASN A 151 3.86 -22.85 -38.12
N ASP A 152 4.82 -23.68 -38.50
CA ASP A 152 5.82 -24.27 -37.61
C ASP A 152 7.26 -23.96 -38.06
N MET A 153 7.44 -22.85 -38.80
CA MET A 153 8.73 -22.34 -39.30
C MET A 153 9.80 -22.16 -38.22
N GLY A 154 9.37 -21.92 -36.97
CA GLY A 154 10.27 -21.78 -35.83
C GLY A 154 10.80 -23.12 -35.30
N GLN A 155 9.97 -24.17 -35.36
CA GLN A 155 10.28 -25.51 -34.86
C GLN A 155 9.29 -26.53 -35.44
N GLU A 156 9.78 -27.43 -36.30
CA GLU A 156 9.02 -28.54 -36.89
C GLU A 156 8.15 -29.26 -35.86
N GLY A 157 6.87 -29.43 -36.19
CA GLY A 157 5.87 -30.08 -35.34
C GLY A 157 5.35 -29.22 -34.18
N THR A 158 5.84 -27.98 -34.04
CA THR A 158 5.34 -26.99 -33.07
C THR A 158 4.68 -25.83 -33.80
N PHE A 159 3.39 -25.98 -34.09
CA PHE A 159 2.61 -24.95 -34.78
C PHE A 159 2.34 -23.75 -33.86
N VAL A 160 2.63 -22.55 -34.39
CA VAL A 160 2.46 -21.25 -33.75
C VAL A 160 1.65 -20.34 -34.67
N TRP A 161 0.71 -19.60 -34.10
CA TRP A 161 -0.09 -18.61 -34.79
C TRP A 161 0.71 -17.31 -35.02
N GLU A 162 0.31 -16.49 -35.98
CA GLU A 162 0.95 -15.20 -36.26
C GLU A 162 0.92 -14.22 -35.07
N ASP A 163 0.02 -14.40 -34.09
CA ASP A 163 -0.01 -13.65 -32.83
C ASP A 163 0.91 -14.22 -31.73
N GLY A 164 1.65 -15.28 -32.03
CA GLY A 164 2.64 -15.89 -31.15
C GLY A 164 2.11 -16.98 -30.22
N GLU A 165 0.81 -17.26 -30.21
CA GLU A 165 0.26 -18.36 -29.43
C GLU A 165 0.55 -19.72 -30.08
N VAL A 166 0.88 -20.73 -29.26
CA VAL A 166 1.00 -22.11 -29.73
C VAL A 166 -0.38 -22.71 -30.06
N LEU A 167 -0.44 -23.64 -31.01
CA LEU A 167 -1.67 -24.34 -31.36
C LEU A 167 -2.32 -24.98 -30.12
N GLY A 168 -3.58 -24.63 -29.88
CA GLY A 168 -4.35 -25.08 -28.73
C GLY A 168 -4.98 -26.47 -28.92
N SER A 169 -6.10 -26.70 -28.24
CA SER A 169 -6.83 -27.98 -28.31
C SER A 169 -7.69 -28.16 -29.56
N PHE A 170 -7.92 -27.08 -30.32
CA PHE A 170 -8.68 -27.12 -31.57
C PHE A 170 -7.73 -27.15 -32.77
N ASP A 171 -7.92 -28.13 -33.64
CA ASP A 171 -7.30 -28.20 -34.96
C ASP A 171 -8.28 -28.77 -36.00
N ASP A 172 -8.11 -28.38 -37.26
CA ASP A 172 -8.91 -28.87 -38.39
C ASP A 172 -8.06 -29.60 -39.43
N PHE A 173 -6.93 -30.18 -39.01
CA PHE A 173 -6.00 -30.81 -39.94
C PHE A 173 -6.63 -31.98 -40.71
N ALA A 174 -6.24 -32.08 -41.98
CA ALA A 174 -6.66 -33.14 -42.88
C ALA A 174 -5.92 -34.45 -42.60
N GLN A 175 -4.82 -34.48 -41.86
CA GLN A 175 -4.06 -35.69 -41.54
C GLN A 175 -3.59 -35.65 -40.08
N VAL A 176 -3.48 -36.84 -39.46
CA VAL A 176 -3.20 -37.00 -38.02
C VAL A 176 -1.70 -36.87 -37.70
N ASP A 177 -0.84 -36.92 -38.72
CA ASP A 177 0.60 -36.76 -38.60
C ASP A 177 1.11 -35.91 -39.76
N MET A 178 1.59 -34.72 -39.44
CA MET A 178 2.21 -33.80 -40.42
C MET A 178 3.69 -33.55 -40.11
N SER A 179 4.26 -34.29 -39.14
CA SER A 179 5.56 -34.02 -38.53
C SER A 179 6.74 -34.72 -39.24
N GLY A 180 6.93 -34.45 -40.53
CA GLY A 180 8.00 -35.13 -41.28
C GLY A 180 8.23 -34.70 -42.72
N ASN A 181 8.00 -33.44 -43.06
CA ASN A 181 8.32 -32.90 -44.37
C ASN A 181 8.97 -31.49 -44.21
N ASP A 182 9.56 -30.90 -45.26
CA ASP A 182 10.13 -29.52 -45.21
C ASP A 182 9.04 -28.45 -45.46
N ALA A 183 7.83 -28.66 -44.96
CA ALA A 183 6.74 -27.73 -45.11
C ALA A 183 6.35 -27.16 -43.75
N ASP A 184 6.29 -25.83 -43.71
CA ASP A 184 6.12 -25.12 -42.44
C ASP A 184 4.84 -24.27 -42.40
N CYS A 185 4.04 -24.24 -43.48
CA CYS A 185 2.97 -23.27 -43.68
C CYS A 185 1.62 -23.94 -43.88
N VAL A 186 0.62 -23.47 -43.14
CA VAL A 186 -0.70 -24.09 -43.13
C VAL A 186 -1.68 -23.35 -44.05
N LEU A 187 -2.39 -24.12 -44.87
CA LEU A 187 -3.48 -23.66 -45.73
C LEU A 187 -4.80 -24.34 -45.36
N VAL A 188 -5.92 -23.70 -45.71
CA VAL A 188 -7.21 -24.36 -45.78
C VAL A 188 -7.47 -24.84 -47.20
N LYS A 189 -7.74 -26.15 -47.35
CA LYS A 189 -7.90 -26.79 -48.66
C LYS A 189 -9.19 -26.38 -49.34
N ARG A 190 -9.15 -26.32 -50.67
CA ARG A 190 -10.29 -26.14 -51.56
C ARG A 190 -11.41 -27.14 -51.30
N GLY A 191 -12.64 -26.67 -51.49
CA GLY A 191 -13.86 -27.47 -51.36
C GLY A 191 -14.13 -28.36 -52.57
N ALA A 192 -13.68 -27.96 -53.76
CA ALA A 192 -13.83 -28.74 -54.99
C ALA A 192 -12.79 -29.88 -55.09
N ALA A 193 -13.25 -31.12 -54.91
CA ALA A 193 -12.55 -32.38 -55.22
C ALA A 193 -11.14 -32.56 -54.62
N SER A 194 -10.99 -32.38 -53.30
CA SER A 194 -9.83 -32.93 -52.57
C SER A 194 -10.25 -34.10 -51.68
N THR A 195 -9.30 -35.02 -51.36
CA THR A 195 -9.54 -36.23 -50.56
C THR A 195 -10.12 -35.97 -49.16
N ARG A 196 -9.95 -34.74 -48.66
CA ARG A 196 -10.53 -34.17 -47.42
C ARG A 196 -10.71 -32.66 -47.66
N PRO A 197 -11.86 -32.22 -48.21
CA PRO A 197 -12.11 -30.83 -48.58
C PRO A 197 -12.29 -29.94 -47.36
N ASN A 198 -11.98 -28.65 -47.51
CA ASN A 198 -12.13 -27.61 -46.49
C ASN A 198 -11.31 -27.80 -45.19
N ARG A 199 -10.49 -28.85 -45.09
CA ARG A 199 -9.62 -29.14 -43.93
C ARG A 199 -8.26 -28.49 -44.09
N TRP A 200 -7.53 -28.30 -42.99
CA TRP A 200 -6.19 -27.72 -43.01
C TRP A 200 -5.14 -28.69 -43.54
N ALA A 201 -4.09 -28.17 -44.16
CA ALA A 201 -2.91 -28.95 -44.52
C ALA A 201 -1.66 -28.10 -44.42
N ASP A 202 -0.59 -28.73 -43.94
CA ASP A 202 0.75 -28.19 -44.03
C ASP A 202 1.32 -28.43 -45.45
N LYS A 203 1.82 -27.35 -46.06
CA LYS A 203 2.50 -27.33 -47.37
C LYS A 203 3.58 -26.26 -47.43
N SER A 204 4.56 -26.49 -48.32
CA SER A 204 5.70 -25.59 -48.50
C SER A 204 5.24 -24.14 -48.65
N CYS A 205 5.83 -23.25 -47.84
CA CYS A 205 5.53 -21.82 -47.80
C CYS A 205 5.71 -21.09 -49.15
N THR A 206 6.43 -21.70 -50.10
CA THR A 206 6.68 -21.15 -51.44
C THR A 206 5.56 -21.42 -52.44
N ARG A 207 4.55 -22.21 -52.08
CA ARG A 207 3.40 -22.45 -52.96
C ARG A 207 2.60 -21.17 -53.17
N LEU A 208 2.02 -21.04 -54.36
CA LEU A 208 1.19 -19.90 -54.71
C LEU A 208 -0.27 -20.26 -54.45
N LEU A 209 -0.88 -19.65 -53.44
CA LEU A 209 -2.25 -19.92 -52.98
C LEU A 209 -2.98 -18.61 -52.66
N GLY A 210 -4.31 -18.67 -52.56
CA GLY A 210 -5.11 -17.54 -52.08
C GLY A 210 -4.74 -17.13 -50.66
N THR A 211 -5.24 -15.99 -50.21
CA THR A 211 -4.92 -15.43 -48.89
C THR A 211 -6.19 -15.14 -48.10
N ILE A 212 -6.22 -15.48 -46.82
CA ILE A 212 -7.29 -15.05 -45.91
C ILE A 212 -6.67 -14.14 -44.86
N CYS A 213 -7.18 -12.92 -44.80
CA CYS A 213 -6.75 -11.91 -43.85
C CYS A 213 -7.80 -11.70 -42.76
N GLU A 214 -7.34 -11.28 -41.58
CA GLU A 214 -8.12 -10.97 -40.38
C GLU A 214 -7.60 -9.70 -39.72
N LYS A 215 -8.52 -8.87 -39.21
CA LYS A 215 -8.23 -7.72 -38.35
C LYS A 215 -9.38 -7.46 -37.39
N ASP A 216 -9.14 -6.59 -36.43
CA ASP A 216 -10.18 -6.15 -35.51
C ASP A 216 -11.24 -5.29 -36.21
N GLY A 217 -12.50 -5.60 -35.91
CA GLY A 217 -13.66 -4.86 -36.35
C GLY A 217 -14.09 -3.78 -35.36
N TYR A 218 -15.17 -3.10 -35.70
CA TYR A 218 -15.81 -2.16 -34.79
C TYR A 218 -16.74 -2.89 -33.80
N THR A 219 -16.78 -2.43 -32.56
CA THR A 219 -17.76 -2.85 -31.55
C THR A 219 -18.89 -1.84 -31.47
N SER A 220 -20.12 -2.26 -31.72
CA SER A 220 -21.30 -1.38 -31.71
C SER A 220 -21.89 -1.20 -30.30
N LEU A 221 -22.27 0.03 -29.96
CA LEU A 221 -23.12 0.35 -28.82
C LEU A 221 -24.08 1.47 -29.19
N ALA A 222 -25.38 1.17 -29.08
CA ALA A 222 -26.46 2.02 -29.58
C ALA A 222 -26.27 2.34 -31.08
N GLU A 223 -26.25 3.63 -31.45
CA GLU A 223 -26.09 4.10 -32.84
C GLU A 223 -24.62 4.38 -33.22
N ALA A 224 -23.66 4.03 -32.35
CA ALA A 224 -22.24 4.27 -32.57
C ALA A 224 -21.42 2.97 -32.59
N CYS A 225 -20.28 3.02 -33.27
CA CYS A 225 -19.34 1.93 -33.46
C CYS A 225 -17.95 2.39 -33.01
N TYR A 226 -17.26 1.57 -32.22
CA TYR A 226 -16.01 1.92 -31.56
C TYR A 226 -14.92 0.91 -31.93
N LYS A 227 -13.71 1.39 -32.19
CA LYS A 227 -12.53 0.54 -32.43
C LYS A 227 -11.35 1.11 -31.65
N VAL A 228 -10.58 0.25 -30.99
CA VAL A 228 -9.32 0.63 -30.34
C VAL A 228 -8.20 0.36 -31.34
N PHE A 229 -7.28 1.31 -31.46
CA PHE A 229 -6.07 1.12 -32.24
C PHE A 229 -4.91 0.87 -31.26
N THR A 230 -3.98 -0.03 -31.60
CA THR A 230 -2.83 -0.40 -30.74
C THR A 230 -1.52 -0.51 -31.52
N GLU A 231 -1.58 -0.36 -32.84
CA GLU A 231 -0.47 -0.68 -33.76
C GLU A 231 0.70 0.33 -33.64
N GLU A 232 0.42 1.62 -33.38
CA GLU A 232 1.43 2.67 -33.27
C GLU A 232 1.07 3.73 -32.21
N THR A 233 2.08 4.34 -31.59
CA THR A 233 1.91 5.51 -30.71
C THR A 233 1.87 6.78 -31.56
N GLU A 234 0.77 7.52 -31.49
CA GLU A 234 0.53 8.74 -32.25
C GLU A 234 0.39 9.95 -31.31
N THR A 235 0.60 11.18 -31.81
CA THR A 235 0.24 12.40 -31.06
C THR A 235 -1.28 12.60 -31.07
N TYR A 236 -1.81 13.45 -30.18
CA TYR A 236 -3.26 13.73 -30.14
C TYR A 236 -3.80 14.19 -31.50
N THR A 237 -3.06 15.08 -32.19
CA THR A 237 -3.46 15.64 -33.49
C THR A 237 -3.41 14.58 -34.60
N ASP A 238 -2.41 13.68 -34.56
CA ASP A 238 -2.29 12.59 -35.52
C ASP A 238 -3.44 11.59 -35.32
N ALA A 239 -3.75 11.23 -34.07
CA ALA A 239 -4.88 10.37 -33.72
C ALA A 239 -6.22 10.93 -34.20
N GLN A 240 -6.44 12.25 -34.07
CA GLN A 240 -7.63 12.90 -34.64
C GLN A 240 -7.69 12.76 -36.16
N THR A 241 -6.56 12.94 -36.84
CA THR A 241 -6.45 12.82 -38.30
C THR A 241 -6.67 11.37 -38.75
N HIS A 242 -6.12 10.40 -38.01
CA HIS A 242 -6.33 8.98 -38.24
C HIS A 242 -7.81 8.63 -38.15
N CYS A 243 -8.48 9.06 -37.07
CA CYS A 243 -9.91 8.84 -36.89
C CYS A 243 -10.74 9.44 -38.02
N ALA A 244 -10.38 10.65 -38.47
CA ALA A 244 -11.03 11.31 -39.59
C ALA A 244 -10.87 10.54 -40.91
N ASN A 245 -9.69 9.96 -41.15
CA ASN A 245 -9.42 9.14 -42.35
C ASN A 245 -10.21 7.83 -42.33
N GLU A 246 -10.49 7.27 -41.16
CA GLU A 246 -11.36 6.10 -40.97
C GLU A 246 -12.87 6.46 -41.05
N GLY A 247 -13.20 7.72 -41.33
CA GLY A 247 -14.58 8.19 -41.49
C GLY A 247 -15.28 8.57 -40.19
N GLY A 248 -14.54 8.85 -39.12
CA GLY A 248 -15.10 9.31 -37.84
C GLY A 248 -14.22 10.29 -37.07
N HIS A 249 -14.31 10.27 -35.73
CA HIS A 249 -13.58 11.17 -34.84
C HIS A 249 -13.23 10.46 -33.52
N LEU A 250 -12.25 10.98 -32.76
CA LEU A 250 -11.94 10.48 -31.42
C LEU A 250 -13.21 10.25 -30.57
N ALA A 251 -13.30 9.14 -29.84
CA ALA A 251 -14.51 8.77 -29.13
C ALA A 251 -14.78 9.72 -27.99
N MET A 252 -16.06 9.96 -27.74
CA MET A 252 -16.49 10.94 -26.75
C MET A 252 -17.38 10.21 -25.73
N PRO A 253 -16.82 9.61 -24.67
CA PRO A 253 -17.61 8.91 -23.65
C PRO A 253 -18.40 9.93 -22.81
N LYS A 254 -19.55 10.35 -23.34
CA LYS A 254 -20.47 11.33 -22.72
C LYS A 254 -21.48 10.70 -21.77
N ASP A 255 -21.39 9.39 -21.57
CA ASP A 255 -22.23 8.63 -20.67
C ASP A 255 -21.48 7.43 -20.08
N LYS A 256 -22.07 6.85 -19.03
CA LYS A 256 -21.47 5.75 -18.29
C LYS A 256 -21.34 4.47 -19.13
N ALA A 257 -22.31 4.15 -19.98
CA ALA A 257 -22.30 2.92 -20.75
C ALA A 257 -21.20 2.96 -21.82
N THR A 258 -21.07 4.09 -22.51
CA THR A 258 -19.99 4.33 -23.46
C THR A 258 -18.63 4.25 -22.76
N ASN A 259 -18.44 4.94 -21.64
CA ASN A 259 -17.19 4.86 -20.87
C ASN A 259 -16.85 3.42 -20.44
N GLN A 260 -17.84 2.65 -19.99
CA GLN A 260 -17.65 1.25 -19.60
C GLN A 260 -17.23 0.38 -20.78
N LEU A 261 -17.86 0.54 -21.94
CA LEU A 261 -17.46 -0.15 -23.15
C LEU A 261 -16.01 0.19 -23.53
N LEU A 262 -15.67 1.48 -23.57
CA LEU A 262 -14.31 1.91 -23.92
C LEU A 262 -13.29 1.31 -22.96
N THR A 263 -13.58 1.33 -21.65
CA THR A 263 -12.72 0.73 -20.63
C THR A 263 -12.51 -0.76 -20.87
N TYR A 264 -13.57 -1.49 -21.21
CA TYR A 264 -13.49 -2.91 -21.54
C TYR A 264 -12.62 -3.14 -22.78
N LEU A 265 -12.87 -2.41 -23.88
CA LEU A 265 -12.10 -2.55 -25.11
C LEU A 265 -10.61 -2.25 -24.89
N THR A 266 -10.29 -1.19 -24.14
CA THR A 266 -8.91 -0.83 -23.81
C THR A 266 -8.25 -1.85 -22.89
N ASP A 267 -8.98 -2.46 -21.95
CA ASP A 267 -8.45 -3.52 -21.09
C ASP A 267 -8.12 -4.78 -21.90
N GLN A 268 -8.99 -5.19 -22.82
CA GLN A 268 -8.69 -6.32 -23.73
C GLN A 268 -7.48 -6.02 -24.59
N ALA A 269 -7.44 -4.83 -25.21
CA ALA A 269 -6.33 -4.39 -26.04
C ALA A 269 -5.00 -4.35 -25.26
N SER A 270 -5.01 -3.93 -23.99
CA SER A 270 -3.80 -3.88 -23.15
C SER A 270 -3.26 -5.27 -22.77
N LYS A 271 -4.11 -6.30 -22.75
CA LYS A 271 -3.68 -7.69 -22.51
C LYS A 271 -2.96 -8.26 -23.71
N GLU A 272 -3.43 -7.92 -24.90
CA GLU A 272 -2.84 -8.32 -26.18
C GLU A 272 -1.57 -7.50 -26.50
N TYR A 273 -1.57 -6.22 -26.12
CA TYR A 273 -0.47 -5.27 -26.34
C TYR A 273 -0.02 -4.58 -25.03
N PRO A 274 0.82 -5.25 -24.20
CA PRO A 274 1.19 -4.77 -22.86
C PRO A 274 1.99 -3.47 -22.80
N THR A 275 2.51 -3.00 -23.94
CA THR A 275 3.29 -1.76 -24.05
C THR A 275 2.42 -0.50 -24.09
N VAL A 276 1.11 -0.64 -24.29
CA VAL A 276 0.16 0.48 -24.35
C VAL A 276 -0.49 0.68 -22.97
N SER A 277 -0.33 1.87 -22.38
CA SER A 277 -0.83 2.16 -21.02
C SER A 277 -1.94 3.23 -20.97
N PHE A 278 -2.14 4.00 -22.04
CA PHE A 278 -3.11 5.08 -22.07
C PHE A 278 -3.89 5.08 -23.38
N TYR A 279 -5.10 5.65 -23.36
CA TYR A 279 -5.93 5.81 -24.56
C TYR A 279 -6.47 7.24 -24.78
N PHE A 280 -6.31 7.82 -25.97
CA PHE A 280 -6.78 9.15 -26.34
C PHE A 280 -8.28 9.08 -26.63
N PHE A 281 -8.99 10.10 -26.16
CA PHE A 281 -10.40 10.28 -26.45
C PHE A 281 -10.66 11.76 -26.72
N GLY A 282 -11.84 12.07 -27.24
CA GLY A 282 -12.09 13.32 -27.94
C GLY A 282 -12.36 14.54 -27.06
N LEU A 283 -11.64 14.70 -25.94
CA LEU A 283 -11.80 15.82 -25.01
C LEU A 283 -10.52 16.66 -24.95
N THR A 284 -10.64 17.97 -25.17
CA THR A 284 -9.52 18.92 -25.08
C THR A 284 -9.81 20.04 -24.09
N PHE A 285 -8.75 20.65 -23.55
CA PHE A 285 -8.86 21.87 -22.75
C PHE A 285 -8.77 23.10 -23.66
N VAL A 286 -9.61 24.11 -23.42
CA VAL A 286 -9.65 25.36 -24.17
C VAL A 286 -9.28 26.50 -23.23
N ASP A 287 -8.06 27.02 -23.35
CA ASP A 287 -7.46 28.01 -22.43
C ASP A 287 -8.32 29.27 -22.25
N ASP A 288 -8.77 29.87 -23.36
CA ASP A 288 -9.56 31.12 -23.34
C ASP A 288 -10.89 31.01 -22.58
N LYS A 289 -11.42 29.78 -22.47
CA LYS A 289 -12.68 29.50 -21.77
C LYS A 289 -12.47 28.85 -20.41
N ASN A 290 -11.22 28.51 -20.07
CA ASN A 290 -10.87 27.73 -18.89
C ASN A 290 -11.77 26.50 -18.71
N ALA A 291 -12.04 25.78 -19.81
CA ALA A 291 -13.04 24.71 -19.85
C ALA A 291 -12.66 23.59 -20.82
N TYR A 292 -13.16 22.38 -20.54
CA TYR A 292 -13.01 21.22 -21.42
C TYR A 292 -14.13 21.15 -22.46
N ARG A 293 -13.77 20.80 -23.71
CA ARG A 293 -14.68 20.70 -24.85
C ARG A 293 -14.43 19.43 -25.65
N TRP A 294 -15.50 18.81 -26.12
CA TRP A 294 -15.46 17.64 -26.97
C TRP A 294 -15.09 18.00 -28.42
N ASN A 295 -14.56 17.05 -29.19
CA ASN A 295 -14.15 17.29 -30.58
C ASN A 295 -15.30 17.59 -31.54
N ASP A 296 -16.54 17.22 -31.20
CA ASP A 296 -17.73 17.67 -31.93
C ASP A 296 -18.13 19.12 -31.60
N GLY A 297 -17.38 19.80 -30.73
CA GLY A 297 -17.63 21.16 -30.31
C GLY A 297 -18.68 21.30 -29.20
N SER A 298 -19.18 20.23 -28.60
CA SER A 298 -20.01 20.34 -27.39
C SER A 298 -19.16 20.55 -26.12
N ASP A 299 -19.70 21.26 -25.14
CA ASP A 299 -19.01 21.47 -23.86
C ASP A 299 -19.13 20.22 -22.97
N LEU A 300 -18.18 20.03 -22.05
CA LEU A 300 -18.25 18.96 -21.06
C LEU A 300 -19.38 19.23 -20.05
N VAL A 301 -20.53 18.57 -20.24
CA VAL A 301 -21.69 18.68 -19.35
C VAL A 301 -22.24 17.29 -19.06
N GLY A 302 -22.61 17.04 -17.79
CA GLY A 302 -23.21 15.78 -17.36
C GLY A 302 -22.17 14.78 -16.88
N PHE A 303 -21.91 13.73 -17.67
CA PHE A 303 -20.99 12.66 -17.28
C PHE A 303 -19.53 13.11 -17.36
N SER A 304 -18.78 12.84 -16.30
CA SER A 304 -17.33 12.98 -16.27
C SER A 304 -16.74 11.84 -15.46
N ASN A 305 -15.60 11.31 -15.91
CA ASN A 305 -14.88 10.23 -15.24
C ASN A 305 -13.40 10.62 -15.06
N TRP A 306 -13.16 11.79 -14.46
CA TRP A 306 -11.81 12.27 -14.18
C TRP A 306 -11.10 11.34 -13.19
N ALA A 307 -9.80 11.14 -13.41
CA ALA A 307 -8.95 10.49 -12.41
C ALA A 307 -8.96 11.27 -11.09
N LEU A 308 -8.56 10.61 -10.00
CA LEU A 308 -8.28 11.32 -8.75
C LEU A 308 -7.15 12.32 -8.98
N ALA A 309 -7.15 13.41 -8.21
CA ALA A 309 -6.06 14.38 -8.27
C ALA A 309 -4.75 13.72 -7.80
N ALA A 310 -3.61 14.15 -8.36
CA ALA A 310 -2.31 13.64 -7.95
C ALA A 310 -1.93 14.18 -6.57
N GLU A 311 -1.35 13.33 -5.73
CA GLU A 311 -0.95 13.70 -4.36
C GLU A 311 0.16 14.77 -4.36
N VAL A 312 0.20 15.57 -3.30
CA VAL A 312 1.34 16.47 -3.06
C VAL A 312 2.58 15.66 -2.66
N THR A 313 3.78 16.18 -2.92
CA THR A 313 5.03 15.56 -2.46
C THR A 313 5.77 16.48 -1.50
N ASP A 314 6.81 15.97 -0.83
CA ASP A 314 7.68 16.76 0.04
C ASP A 314 6.93 17.60 1.09
N LEU A 315 5.92 17.02 1.74
CA LEU A 315 5.21 17.67 2.83
C LEU A 315 6.17 17.83 4.04
N LEU A 316 6.37 19.08 4.47
CA LEU A 316 7.34 19.46 5.50
C LEU A 316 6.73 20.40 6.54
N VAL A 317 7.32 20.39 7.74
CA VAL A 317 7.06 21.39 8.78
C VAL A 317 8.15 22.46 8.72
N ASP A 318 7.76 23.69 8.41
CA ASP A 318 8.69 24.81 8.23
C ASP A 318 8.90 25.58 9.54
N THR A 319 7.80 25.94 10.20
CA THR A 319 7.80 26.77 11.40
C THR A 319 6.98 26.12 12.50
N VAL A 320 7.46 26.27 13.74
CA VAL A 320 6.75 25.84 14.95
C VAL A 320 6.91 26.94 15.98
N SER A 321 5.83 27.27 16.66
CA SER A 321 5.77 28.18 17.79
C SER A 321 4.91 27.58 18.91
N GLU A 322 4.66 28.35 19.97
CA GLU A 322 3.76 27.92 21.06
C GLU A 322 2.32 27.70 20.57
N THR A 323 1.87 28.46 19.57
CA THR A 323 0.45 28.47 19.14
C THR A 323 0.26 28.31 17.64
N CYS A 324 1.31 28.16 16.86
CA CYS A 324 1.23 28.04 15.40
C CYS A 324 2.20 27.00 14.85
N ILE A 325 1.78 26.29 13.80
CA ILE A 325 2.61 25.39 13.00
C ILE A 325 2.42 25.75 11.53
N GLY A 326 3.53 25.97 10.81
CA GLY A 326 3.58 26.20 9.38
C GLY A 326 4.06 24.96 8.63
N ILE A 327 3.38 24.62 7.55
CA ILE A 327 3.69 23.51 6.66
C ILE A 327 3.84 23.97 5.21
N SER A 328 4.62 23.23 4.43
CA SER A 328 4.75 23.40 2.98
C SER A 328 4.83 22.07 2.26
N TRP A 329 4.56 22.09 0.96
CA TRP A 329 4.63 20.92 0.10
C TRP A 329 5.08 21.30 -1.32
N THR A 330 5.41 20.30 -2.11
CA THR A 330 5.65 20.40 -3.55
C THR A 330 4.34 20.11 -4.29
N ALA A 331 3.96 20.99 -5.22
CA ALA A 331 2.80 20.79 -6.09
C ALA A 331 3.02 19.58 -7.02
N PRO A 332 1.99 18.76 -7.29
CA PRO A 332 2.10 17.72 -8.30
C PRO A 332 2.37 18.31 -9.69
N ALA A 333 2.99 17.51 -10.57
CA ALA A 333 3.25 17.94 -11.95
C ALA A 333 1.97 18.26 -12.73
N SER A 334 0.87 17.58 -12.39
CA SER A 334 -0.44 17.86 -12.97
C SER A 334 -1.07 19.11 -12.34
N GLN A 335 -1.68 19.98 -13.15
CA GLN A 335 -2.36 21.17 -12.68
C GLN A 335 -3.48 20.83 -11.68
N VAL A 336 -3.57 21.59 -10.59
CA VAL A 336 -4.59 21.44 -9.54
C VAL A 336 -5.37 22.74 -9.36
N ASP A 337 -6.63 22.62 -8.93
CA ASP A 337 -7.47 23.78 -8.62
C ASP A 337 -7.15 24.35 -7.23
N GLY A 338 -6.67 23.49 -6.34
CA GLY A 338 -6.42 23.81 -4.94
C GLY A 338 -5.92 22.64 -4.12
N TYR A 339 -5.79 22.90 -2.82
CA TYR A 339 -5.46 21.92 -1.80
C TYR A 339 -6.43 22.01 -0.64
N GLN A 340 -6.69 20.89 0.01
CA GLN A 340 -7.45 20.81 1.25
C GLN A 340 -6.52 20.37 2.37
N VAL A 341 -6.35 21.25 3.36
CA VAL A 341 -5.58 21.01 4.58
C VAL A 341 -6.55 20.71 5.71
N VAL A 342 -6.36 19.60 6.41
CA VAL A 342 -7.14 19.19 7.58
C VAL A 342 -6.19 19.01 8.76
N VAL A 343 -6.54 19.58 9.90
CA VAL A 343 -5.74 19.53 11.13
C VAL A 343 -6.48 18.67 12.14
N PHE A 344 -5.78 17.69 12.69
CA PHE A 344 -6.31 16.77 13.69
C PHE A 344 -5.66 17.00 15.05
N LYS A 345 -6.51 16.95 16.09
CA LYS A 345 -6.13 16.93 17.50
C LYS A 345 -6.85 15.73 18.14
N ASP A 346 -6.11 14.81 18.76
CA ASP A 346 -6.68 13.59 19.36
C ASP A 346 -7.51 12.74 18.39
N ASN A 347 -7.05 12.63 17.14
CA ASN A 347 -7.76 11.97 16.04
C ASN A 347 -9.15 12.57 15.72
N MET A 348 -9.44 13.78 16.23
CA MET A 348 -10.61 14.56 15.86
C MET A 348 -10.21 15.72 14.97
N GLU A 349 -11.02 16.01 13.97
CA GLU A 349 -10.83 17.17 13.09
C GLU A 349 -10.99 18.46 13.91
N ALA A 350 -9.90 19.23 14.00
CA ALA A 350 -9.83 20.51 14.70
C ALA A 350 -10.06 21.69 13.75
N ALA A 351 -9.58 21.58 12.50
CA ALA A 351 -9.75 22.60 11.46
C ALA A 351 -9.67 22.00 10.06
N ARG A 352 -10.33 22.65 9.10
CA ARG A 352 -10.26 22.33 7.67
C ARG A 352 -10.22 23.61 6.86
N GLN A 353 -9.28 23.67 5.93
CA GLN A 353 -9.06 24.84 5.08
C GLN A 353 -8.86 24.42 3.63
N ASN A 354 -9.48 25.17 2.72
CA ASN A 354 -9.19 25.08 1.29
C ASN A 354 -8.18 26.18 0.92
N ILE A 355 -7.16 25.80 0.17
CA ILE A 355 -6.01 26.61 -0.26
C ILE A 355 -6.01 26.65 -1.79
N ALA A 356 -5.65 27.80 -2.36
CA ALA A 356 -5.59 27.98 -3.82
C ALA A 356 -4.46 27.13 -4.45
N GLY A 357 -4.65 26.73 -5.71
CA GLY A 357 -3.74 25.80 -6.41
C GLY A 357 -2.33 26.35 -6.68
N ASP A 358 -2.16 27.68 -6.63
CA ASP A 358 -0.88 28.38 -6.77
C ASP A 358 -0.15 28.57 -5.42
N VAL A 359 -0.76 28.18 -4.30
CA VAL A 359 -0.21 28.31 -2.95
C VAL A 359 0.16 26.94 -2.41
N THR A 360 1.45 26.76 -2.05
CA THR A 360 1.99 25.50 -1.56
C THR A 360 2.42 25.53 -0.09
N THR A 361 1.88 26.48 0.67
CA THR A 361 2.18 26.67 2.09
C THR A 361 0.91 26.95 2.89
N HIS A 362 0.90 26.58 4.16
CA HIS A 362 -0.18 26.89 5.08
C HIS A 362 0.34 27.04 6.52
N GLU A 363 -0.15 28.04 7.25
CA GLU A 363 0.14 28.23 8.67
C GLU A 363 -1.15 28.16 9.48
N GLN A 364 -1.21 27.19 10.40
CA GLN A 364 -2.32 27.04 11.33
C GLN A 364 -1.92 27.64 12.69
N CYS A 365 -2.68 28.64 13.13
CA CYS A 365 -2.51 29.30 14.43
C CYS A 365 -3.62 28.95 15.42
N SER A 366 -3.54 29.52 16.63
CA SER A 366 -4.47 29.28 17.75
C SER A 366 -4.46 27.82 18.24
N LEU A 367 -3.32 27.16 18.11
CA LEU A 367 -3.07 25.81 18.60
C LEU A 367 -2.77 25.81 20.10
N THR A 368 -3.02 24.66 20.75
CA THR A 368 -2.73 24.44 22.18
C THR A 368 -1.22 24.23 22.36
N PRO A 369 -0.52 24.98 23.23
CA PRO A 369 0.91 24.80 23.50
C PRO A 369 1.25 23.40 24.03
N GLY A 370 2.40 22.86 23.61
CA GLY A 370 2.91 21.55 24.02
C GLY A 370 2.06 20.36 23.57
N TYR A 371 1.27 20.50 22.51
CA TYR A 371 0.30 19.50 22.07
C TYR A 371 0.62 18.94 20.68
N PRO A 372 0.49 17.62 20.45
CA PRO A 372 0.69 17.03 19.13
C PRO A 372 -0.49 17.29 18.19
N TYR A 373 -0.19 17.62 16.94
CA TYR A 373 -1.14 17.82 15.85
C TYR A 373 -0.71 17.04 14.62
N THR A 374 -1.69 16.51 13.89
CA THR A 374 -1.48 15.88 12.58
C THR A 374 -2.12 16.75 11.51
N PHE A 375 -1.37 17.04 10.46
CA PHE A 375 -1.81 17.77 9.27
C PHE A 375 -1.97 16.77 8.14
N GLU A 376 -3.12 16.80 7.48
CA GLU A 376 -3.37 16.08 6.24
C GLU A 376 -3.53 17.08 5.10
N VAL A 377 -2.86 16.83 3.98
CA VAL A 377 -2.97 17.62 2.76
C VAL A 377 -3.41 16.72 1.62
N ALA A 378 -4.44 17.15 0.91
CA ALA A 378 -4.86 16.52 -0.35
C ALA A 378 -5.00 17.59 -1.43
N SER A 379 -4.65 17.25 -2.66
CA SER A 379 -4.94 18.10 -3.80
C SER A 379 -6.39 17.95 -4.25
N THR A 380 -6.90 18.99 -4.89
CA THR A 380 -8.23 18.99 -5.48
C THR A 380 -8.15 19.39 -6.95
N ARG A 381 -8.81 18.63 -7.82
CA ARG A 381 -8.89 18.92 -9.27
C ARG A 381 -10.24 18.46 -9.82
N ASN A 382 -10.96 19.35 -10.49
CA ASN A 382 -12.27 19.12 -11.09
C ASN A 382 -13.27 18.45 -10.13
N GLY A 383 -13.25 18.86 -8.85
CA GLY A 383 -14.10 18.29 -7.80
C GLY A 383 -13.62 16.95 -7.21
N ASN A 384 -12.59 16.33 -7.79
CA ASN A 384 -11.96 15.14 -7.26
C ASN A 384 -10.83 15.49 -6.28
N ARG A 385 -10.63 14.63 -5.29
CA ARG A 385 -9.61 14.77 -4.25
C ARG A 385 -8.58 13.64 -4.36
N SER A 386 -7.31 13.95 -4.17
CA SER A 386 -6.25 12.92 -4.03
C SER A 386 -6.41 12.13 -2.74
N SER A 387 -5.62 11.08 -2.55
CA SER A 387 -5.37 10.57 -1.19
C SER A 387 -4.65 11.63 -0.36
N VAL A 388 -4.65 11.45 0.96
CA VAL A 388 -4.04 12.41 1.89
C VAL A 388 -2.58 12.06 2.14
N VAL A 389 -1.73 13.09 2.14
CA VAL A 389 -0.37 13.01 2.68
C VAL A 389 -0.38 13.66 4.06
N GLN A 390 0.19 12.99 5.04
CA GLN A 390 0.12 13.41 6.44
C GLN A 390 1.49 13.71 7.05
N ILE A 391 1.53 14.70 7.94
CA ILE A 391 2.70 15.02 8.75
C ILE A 391 2.26 15.41 10.17
N ALA A 392 3.03 15.02 11.18
CA ALA A 392 2.74 15.36 12.57
C ALA A 392 3.80 16.31 13.14
N SER A 393 3.39 17.20 14.04
CA SER A 393 4.28 18.07 14.79
C SER A 393 3.69 18.44 16.14
N VAL A 394 4.53 18.96 17.04
CA VAL A 394 4.14 19.34 18.40
C VAL A 394 4.44 20.83 18.57
N THR A 395 3.46 21.59 19.03
CA THR A 395 3.66 23.02 19.38
C THR A 395 4.64 23.15 20.55
N TYR A 396 5.33 24.28 20.65
CA TYR A 396 6.20 24.50 21.80
C TYR A 396 5.40 24.61 23.11
N PRO A 397 5.95 24.13 24.25
CA PRO A 397 5.42 24.44 25.57
C PRO A 397 5.42 25.96 25.80
N THR A 398 4.59 26.45 26.71
CA THR A 398 4.65 27.86 27.12
C THR A 398 6.00 28.20 27.74
N ASP A 399 6.40 29.46 27.65
CA ASP A 399 7.53 29.96 28.44
C ASP A 399 7.31 29.82 29.98
N PRO A 400 8.37 29.56 30.76
CA PRO A 400 8.29 29.51 32.23
C PRO A 400 7.98 30.89 32.83
N THR A 401 7.04 30.92 33.77
CA THR A 401 6.62 32.14 34.48
C THR A 401 7.28 32.25 35.85
N ASN A 402 7.12 33.40 36.52
CA ASN A 402 7.60 33.62 37.89
C ASN A 402 9.10 33.32 38.11
N VAL A 403 9.93 33.66 37.13
CA VAL A 403 11.38 33.50 37.21
C VAL A 403 11.96 34.47 38.24
N THR A 404 12.47 33.96 39.36
CA THR A 404 13.12 34.75 40.40
C THR A 404 14.53 34.27 40.67
N THR A 405 15.37 35.16 41.17
CA THR A 405 16.76 34.86 41.54
C THR A 405 16.98 35.10 43.03
N THR A 406 17.50 34.09 43.72
CA THR A 406 17.80 34.13 45.16
C THR A 406 19.24 33.65 45.40
N ASN A 407 19.76 33.85 46.62
CA ASN A 407 21.09 33.38 47.05
C ASN A 407 22.23 33.74 46.08
N VAL A 408 22.30 35.02 45.71
CA VAL A 408 23.35 35.54 44.82
C VAL A 408 24.66 35.70 45.59
N THR A 409 25.71 35.04 45.13
CA THR A 409 27.09 35.19 45.60
C THR A 409 28.01 35.60 44.44
N GLU A 410 29.30 35.76 44.69
CA GLU A 410 30.29 36.01 43.63
C GLU A 410 30.36 34.87 42.59
N ASN A 411 30.02 33.64 43.00
CA ASN A 411 30.22 32.43 42.18
C ASN A 411 28.94 31.62 41.92
N SER A 412 27.81 31.99 42.55
CA SER A 412 26.56 31.23 42.44
C SER A 412 25.33 32.13 42.44
N VAL A 413 24.27 31.65 41.80
CA VAL A 413 22.92 32.21 41.86
C VAL A 413 21.93 31.06 41.83
N THR A 414 20.91 31.12 42.67
CA THR A 414 19.76 30.22 42.59
C THR A 414 18.68 30.86 41.73
N ILE A 415 18.18 30.12 40.75
CA ILE A 415 17.08 30.55 39.89
C ILE A 415 15.90 29.64 40.20
N THR A 416 14.74 30.22 40.49
CA THR A 416 13.46 29.50 40.64
C THR A 416 12.46 30.01 39.62
N TRP A 417 11.57 29.15 39.16
CA TRP A 417 10.53 29.49 38.19
C TRP A 417 9.32 28.58 38.42
N GLU A 418 8.18 29.01 37.95
CA GLU A 418 6.98 28.18 37.89
C GLU A 418 7.03 27.31 36.63
N ARG A 419 6.58 26.06 36.77
CA ARG A 419 6.69 25.06 35.71
C ARG A 419 5.87 25.51 34.50
N ALA A 420 6.51 25.52 33.32
CA ALA A 420 5.82 25.72 32.05
C ALA A 420 4.77 24.62 31.81
N CYS A 421 3.72 24.92 31.04
CA CYS A 421 2.66 23.95 30.81
C CYS A 421 3.18 22.72 30.05
N CYS A 422 2.48 21.59 30.23
CA CYS A 422 2.68 20.35 29.48
C CYS A 422 3.98 19.60 29.84
N ASN A 423 4.31 18.60 29.03
CA ASN A 423 5.49 17.75 29.19
C ASN A 423 6.76 18.49 28.74
N VAL A 424 7.30 19.31 29.63
CA VAL A 424 8.62 19.95 29.43
C VAL A 424 9.72 18.98 29.80
N GLU A 425 10.56 18.66 28.81
CA GLU A 425 11.71 17.75 28.99
C GLU A 425 13.00 18.51 29.34
N ILE A 426 13.21 19.70 28.75
CA ILE A 426 14.45 20.47 28.89
C ILE A 426 14.14 21.96 29.04
N TYR A 427 14.79 22.61 30.01
CA TYR A 427 14.89 24.06 30.11
C TYR A 427 16.26 24.55 29.60
N HIS A 428 16.25 25.55 28.74
CA HIS A 428 17.45 26.23 28.24
C HIS A 428 17.69 27.53 29.01
N PHE A 429 18.84 27.63 29.69
CA PHE A 429 19.29 28.84 30.38
C PHE A 429 20.32 29.56 29.53
N LYS A 430 19.97 30.74 28.99
CA LYS A 430 20.89 31.57 28.23
C LYS A 430 21.56 32.58 29.16
N ARG A 431 22.89 32.49 29.28
CA ARG A 431 23.69 33.49 29.98
C ARG A 431 23.85 34.75 29.12
N PRO A 432 24.13 35.93 29.72
CA PRO A 432 24.34 37.18 28.98
C PRO A 432 25.43 37.12 27.89
N ASN A 433 26.45 36.27 28.08
CA ASN A 433 27.50 36.01 27.09
C ASN A 433 27.06 35.08 25.94
N GLY A 434 25.77 34.77 25.83
CA GLY A 434 25.21 33.89 24.81
C GLY A 434 25.34 32.39 25.09
N LYS A 435 26.07 31.98 26.13
CA LYS A 435 26.24 30.55 26.45
C LYS A 435 24.93 29.94 26.96
N ILE A 436 24.45 28.90 26.29
CA ILE A 436 23.26 28.15 26.68
C ILE A 436 23.65 26.97 27.58
N THR A 437 22.92 26.79 28.67
CA THR A 437 23.04 25.63 29.58
C THR A 437 21.70 24.90 29.57
N LYS A 438 21.71 23.61 29.20
CA LYS A 438 20.51 22.78 29.21
C LYS A 438 20.30 22.14 30.59
N VAL A 439 19.08 22.18 31.10
CA VAL A 439 18.68 21.51 32.34
C VAL A 439 17.54 20.58 31.99
N ALA A 440 17.81 19.28 31.99
CA ALA A 440 16.79 18.28 31.75
C ALA A 440 15.95 18.06 33.02
N VAL A 441 14.64 17.96 32.82
CA VAL A 441 13.66 17.64 33.85
C VAL A 441 13.56 16.11 33.91
N PRO A 442 13.80 15.48 35.07
CA PRO A 442 13.54 14.05 35.20
C PRO A 442 12.03 13.81 35.01
N THR A 443 11.68 12.92 34.11
CA THR A 443 10.30 12.46 33.91
C THR A 443 10.00 11.29 34.84
N PRO A 444 8.76 11.13 35.33
CA PRO A 444 8.35 9.92 36.01
C PRO A 444 8.58 8.70 35.09
N PRO A 445 9.02 7.55 35.62
CA PRO A 445 9.03 6.32 34.85
C PRO A 445 7.63 6.00 34.32
N MET A 446 7.52 5.64 33.05
CA MET A 446 6.25 5.21 32.43
C MET A 446 6.17 3.68 32.39
N ASP A 447 4.97 3.15 32.17
CA ASP A 447 4.71 1.71 32.02
C ASP A 447 5.27 0.85 33.16
N VAL A 448 5.08 1.33 34.39
CA VAL A 448 5.49 0.58 35.58
C VAL A 448 4.64 -0.68 35.70
N SER A 449 5.29 -1.84 35.63
CA SER A 449 4.64 -3.14 35.85
C SER A 449 5.34 -3.95 36.94
N LEU A 450 4.53 -4.70 37.71
CA LEU A 450 4.98 -5.52 38.82
C LEU A 450 4.63 -6.98 38.53
N VAL A 451 5.64 -7.85 38.58
CA VAL A 451 5.47 -9.31 38.51
C VAL A 451 5.83 -9.89 39.89
N SER A 452 4.84 -10.45 40.59
CA SER A 452 5.02 -11.02 41.92
C SER A 452 5.02 -12.55 41.92
N SER A 453 5.84 -13.12 42.80
CA SER A 453 5.84 -14.54 43.17
C SER A 453 5.52 -14.66 44.68
N ALA A 454 5.84 -15.80 45.30
CA ALA A 454 5.62 -16.01 46.73
C ALA A 454 6.52 -15.14 47.62
N ASP A 455 7.75 -14.83 47.19
CA ASP A 455 8.77 -14.17 48.02
C ASP A 455 9.55 -13.08 47.26
N THR A 456 9.16 -12.79 46.02
CA THR A 456 9.87 -11.86 45.13
C THR A 456 8.90 -10.96 44.38
N ILE A 457 9.34 -9.74 44.11
CA ILE A 457 8.67 -8.78 43.22
C ILE A 457 9.71 -8.27 42.22
N ILE A 458 9.44 -8.47 40.94
CA ILE A 458 10.20 -7.86 39.85
C ILE A 458 9.42 -6.63 39.38
N VAL A 459 10.12 -5.50 39.32
CA VAL A 459 9.60 -4.22 38.88
C VAL A 459 10.23 -3.91 37.53
N THR A 460 9.42 -3.54 36.54
CA THR A 460 9.90 -3.06 35.23
C THR A 460 9.28 -1.72 34.88
N TRP A 461 10.00 -0.89 34.13
CA TRP A 461 9.53 0.44 33.70
C TRP A 461 10.14 0.82 32.34
N ALA A 462 9.46 1.71 31.61
CA ALA A 462 9.97 2.31 30.40
C ALA A 462 10.93 3.47 30.71
N LEU A 463 12.01 3.58 29.94
CA LEU A 463 12.98 4.66 30.06
C LEU A 463 12.38 5.95 29.49
N THR A 464 12.26 6.99 30.33
CA THR A 464 11.82 8.33 29.89
C THR A 464 12.82 9.39 30.38
N GLY A 465 13.04 10.41 29.56
CA GLY A 465 13.84 11.60 29.90
C GLY A 465 15.33 11.36 30.23
N VAL A 466 16.01 12.42 30.68
CA VAL A 466 17.41 12.38 31.14
C VAL A 466 17.45 12.11 32.64
N ARG A 467 18.18 11.08 33.06
CA ARG A 467 18.32 10.65 34.46
C ARG A 467 19.76 10.24 34.78
N ASN A 468 20.16 10.47 36.03
CA ASN A 468 21.48 10.11 36.57
C ASN A 468 21.44 8.86 37.44
N SER A 469 20.28 8.49 37.98
CA SER A 469 20.09 7.28 38.80
C SER A 469 18.59 7.06 39.03
N THR A 470 18.18 5.82 39.27
CA THR A 470 16.82 5.48 39.69
C THR A 470 16.89 4.79 41.05
N SER A 471 15.99 5.13 41.97
CA SER A 471 15.85 4.42 43.25
C SER A 471 14.44 3.87 43.42
N LEU A 472 14.34 2.66 43.95
CA LEU A 472 13.09 1.99 44.26
C LEU A 472 12.99 1.80 45.76
N GLU A 473 11.84 2.11 46.34
CA GLU A 473 11.54 1.87 47.75
C GLU A 473 10.30 0.98 47.85
N ILE A 474 10.36 -0.06 48.70
CA ILE A 474 9.24 -0.98 48.90
C ILE A 474 8.64 -0.82 50.30
N SER A 475 7.31 -0.73 50.37
CA SER A 475 6.55 -0.62 51.61
C SER A 475 5.48 -1.71 51.69
N PRO A 476 5.31 -2.38 52.85
CA PRO A 476 6.03 -2.20 54.12
C PRO A 476 7.47 -2.74 54.08
N ALA A 477 8.39 -2.04 54.75
CA ALA A 477 9.80 -2.43 54.83
C ALA A 477 9.99 -3.64 55.78
N GLU A 478 10.65 -4.69 55.30
CA GLU A 478 10.82 -5.94 56.07
C GLU A 478 12.28 -6.31 56.37
N ALA A 479 13.28 -5.65 55.74
CA ALA A 479 14.71 -5.84 55.99
C ALA A 479 15.57 -4.71 55.37
N ASN A 480 16.90 -4.85 55.42
CA ASN A 480 17.91 -3.88 54.95
C ASN A 480 17.80 -3.49 53.46
N ASP A 481 17.16 -4.30 52.61
CA ASP A 481 16.98 -4.03 51.16
C ASP A 481 15.62 -3.39 50.82
N SER A 482 15.08 -2.59 51.73
CA SER A 482 13.86 -1.80 51.49
C SER A 482 14.03 -0.71 50.43
N MET A 483 15.28 -0.41 50.04
CA MET A 483 15.62 0.55 49.01
C MET A 483 16.70 -0.01 48.07
N ILE A 484 16.45 0.01 46.77
CA ILE A 484 17.39 -0.39 45.72
C ILE A 484 17.74 0.84 44.87
N VAL A 485 19.03 1.07 44.61
CA VAL A 485 19.48 2.09 43.65
C VAL A 485 20.07 1.38 42.44
N VAL A 486 19.59 1.73 41.25
CA VAL A 486 20.03 1.13 39.98
C VAL A 486 20.67 2.19 39.08
N GLU A 487 21.50 1.70 38.15
CA GLU A 487 22.15 2.51 37.12
C GLU A 487 21.13 3.18 36.18
N PRO A 488 21.51 4.29 35.49
CA PRO A 488 20.59 5.06 34.66
C PRO A 488 19.87 4.24 33.59
N ASP A 489 20.53 3.27 32.98
CA ASP A 489 20.03 2.44 31.87
C ASP A 489 19.20 1.23 32.33
N ALA A 490 19.14 0.96 33.63
CA ALA A 490 18.32 -0.12 34.15
C ALA A 490 16.82 0.14 33.87
N VAL A 491 16.14 -0.91 33.40
CA VAL A 491 14.69 -0.97 33.13
C VAL A 491 13.97 -1.91 34.10
N SER A 492 14.71 -2.54 35.01
CA SER A 492 14.17 -3.54 35.93
C SER A 492 14.94 -3.59 37.25
N ALA A 493 14.26 -3.95 38.33
CA ALA A 493 14.85 -4.26 39.63
C ALA A 493 14.05 -5.37 40.33
N LYS A 494 14.69 -6.09 41.24
CA LYS A 494 14.08 -7.23 41.95
C LYS A 494 14.20 -7.05 43.46
N PHE A 495 13.09 -7.15 44.16
CA PHE A 495 13.03 -7.30 45.61
C PHE A 495 12.89 -8.80 45.95
N GLU A 496 13.67 -9.28 46.91
CA GLU A 496 13.69 -10.68 47.36
C GLU A 496 13.47 -10.79 48.88
N GLY A 497 13.08 -11.97 49.36
CA GLY A 497 12.87 -12.21 50.79
C GLY A 497 11.60 -11.56 51.35
N LEU A 498 10.60 -11.33 50.50
CA LEU A 498 9.34 -10.72 50.89
C LEU A 498 8.41 -11.72 51.58
N THR A 499 7.63 -11.24 52.55
CA THR A 499 6.55 -12.04 53.15
C THR A 499 5.50 -12.41 52.09
N SER A 500 5.25 -13.70 51.94
CA SER A 500 4.22 -14.25 51.05
C SER A 500 2.82 -13.78 51.44
N GLY A 501 1.90 -13.71 50.47
CA GLY A 501 0.50 -13.31 50.71
C GLY A 501 0.32 -11.88 51.26
N ARG A 502 1.31 -10.98 51.08
CA ARG A 502 1.27 -9.60 51.59
C ARG A 502 1.24 -8.60 50.44
N LYS A 503 0.47 -7.52 50.62
CA LYS A 503 0.45 -6.39 49.69
C LYS A 503 1.67 -5.50 49.90
N TYR A 504 2.38 -5.22 48.81
CA TYR A 504 3.48 -4.28 48.75
C TYR A 504 3.17 -3.13 47.79
N THR A 505 3.73 -1.96 48.10
CA THR A 505 3.75 -0.79 47.22
C THR A 505 5.19 -0.43 46.94
N VAL A 506 5.54 -0.31 45.67
CA VAL A 506 6.86 0.11 45.21
C VAL A 506 6.76 1.55 44.73
N LEU A 507 7.61 2.42 45.29
CA LEU A 507 7.82 3.79 44.87
C LEU A 507 9.10 3.86 44.04
N ILE A 508 8.98 4.25 42.77
CA ILE A 508 10.11 4.41 41.85
C ILE A 508 10.39 5.90 41.72
N THR A 509 11.63 6.30 41.98
CA THR A 509 12.09 7.69 41.92
C THR A 509 13.21 7.81 40.90
N THR A 510 13.00 8.58 39.84
CA THR A 510 14.06 8.95 38.89
C THR A 510 14.74 10.23 39.36
N TRP A 511 16.07 10.26 39.35
CA TRP A 511 16.86 11.40 39.80
C TRP A 511 17.64 12.05 38.65
N SER A 512 17.79 13.37 38.67
CA SER A 512 18.70 14.11 37.78
C SER A 512 19.65 15.02 38.57
N ARG A 513 20.80 15.37 37.96
CA ARG A 513 21.89 16.18 38.55
C ARG A 513 22.26 15.79 39.99
N GLN A 514 22.95 14.66 40.17
CA GLN A 514 23.48 14.23 41.48
C GLN A 514 22.41 14.23 42.60
N LYS A 515 21.19 13.77 42.30
CA LYS A 515 20.05 13.67 43.23
C LYS A 515 19.38 15.00 43.66
N LEU A 516 19.58 16.09 42.92
CA LEU A 516 18.94 17.38 43.24
C LEU A 516 17.49 17.50 42.75
N TYR A 517 17.14 16.79 41.67
CA TYR A 517 15.78 16.81 41.10
C TYR A 517 15.26 15.39 40.97
N HIS A 518 13.96 15.18 41.22
CA HIS A 518 13.36 13.86 41.13
C HIS A 518 11.92 13.87 40.59
N ALA A 519 11.50 12.74 40.05
CA ALA A 519 10.12 12.44 39.69
C ALA A 519 9.76 11.03 40.17
N GLN A 520 8.48 10.79 40.49
CA GLN A 520 8.05 9.56 41.16
C GLN A 520 6.88 8.89 40.44
N ALA A 521 6.89 7.57 40.47
CA ALA A 521 5.75 6.71 40.12
C ALA A 521 5.58 5.65 41.21
N ASN A 522 4.35 5.18 41.43
CA ASN A 522 4.10 4.09 42.36
C ASN A 522 3.26 2.99 41.71
N ALA A 523 3.45 1.77 42.18
CA ALA A 523 2.65 0.63 41.81
C ALA A 523 2.52 -0.32 43.00
N SER A 524 1.42 -1.05 43.10
CA SER A 524 1.20 -2.02 44.18
C SER A 524 0.88 -3.40 43.62
N THR A 525 1.34 -4.45 44.30
CA THR A 525 0.97 -5.84 44.02
C THR A 525 0.95 -6.64 45.32
N SER A 526 0.35 -7.83 45.29
CA SER A 526 0.41 -8.78 46.40
C SER A 526 1.34 -9.94 46.02
N THR A 527 2.20 -10.36 46.94
CA THR A 527 2.95 -11.61 46.78
C THR A 527 1.99 -12.79 46.81
N ALA A 528 2.29 -13.84 46.04
CA ALA A 528 1.53 -15.07 46.08
C ALA A 528 1.58 -15.66 47.50
N PRO A 529 0.54 -16.39 47.94
CA PRO A 529 0.60 -17.11 49.20
C PRO A 529 1.74 -18.14 49.21
N GLY A 530 2.33 -18.39 50.38
CA GLY A 530 3.37 -19.41 50.54
C GLY A 530 2.84 -20.82 50.24
N LYS A 531 3.75 -21.78 50.06
CA LYS A 531 3.39 -23.20 49.98
C LYS A 531 3.02 -23.76 51.36
N PRO A 532 2.01 -24.65 51.48
CA PRO A 532 1.75 -25.37 52.73
C PRO A 532 2.97 -26.17 53.16
N GLN A 533 3.29 -26.15 54.45
CA GLN A 533 4.41 -26.90 55.02
C GLN A 533 3.90 -28.19 55.69
N ASP A 534 4.80 -29.12 56.01
CA ASP A 534 4.50 -30.33 56.79
C ASP A 534 3.28 -31.12 56.35
N LEU A 535 3.15 -31.36 55.04
CA LEU A 535 2.07 -32.16 54.49
C LEU A 535 2.20 -33.62 54.97
N GLN A 536 1.28 -34.05 55.82
CA GLN A 536 1.18 -35.43 56.31
C GLN A 536 -0.12 -36.07 55.83
N ILE A 537 -0.05 -37.37 55.54
CA ILE A 537 -1.18 -38.16 55.03
C ILE A 537 -1.33 -39.39 55.91
N LEU A 538 -2.51 -39.55 56.50
CA LEU A 538 -2.89 -40.67 57.34
C LEU A 538 -4.06 -41.41 56.67
N SER A 539 -3.87 -42.70 56.39
CA SER A 539 -4.94 -43.57 55.87
C SER A 539 -5.47 -44.45 56.99
N GLN A 540 -6.79 -44.36 57.26
CA GLN A 540 -7.46 -45.21 58.25
C GLN A 540 -8.85 -45.61 57.75
N HIS A 541 -9.16 -46.92 57.79
CA HIS A 541 -10.50 -47.50 57.56
C HIS A 541 -11.29 -46.92 56.37
N GLY A 542 -10.67 -46.73 55.20
CA GLY A 542 -11.36 -46.17 54.01
C GLY A 542 -11.54 -44.64 54.06
N SER A 543 -10.73 -43.95 54.84
CA SER A 543 -10.61 -42.48 54.84
C SER A 543 -9.15 -42.07 54.71
N LEU A 544 -8.91 -40.97 54.01
CA LEU A 544 -7.59 -40.37 53.83
C LEU A 544 -7.62 -38.99 54.48
N GLN A 545 -6.95 -38.85 55.61
CA GLN A 545 -6.78 -37.57 56.29
C GLN A 545 -5.47 -36.93 55.82
N VAL A 546 -5.57 -35.70 55.34
CA VAL A 546 -4.44 -34.86 54.96
C VAL A 546 -4.34 -33.72 55.96
N THR A 547 -3.17 -33.50 56.53
CA THR A 547 -2.86 -32.38 57.45
C THR A 547 -1.68 -31.60 56.92
N TRP A 548 -1.66 -30.29 57.11
CA TRP A 548 -0.57 -29.41 56.69
C TRP A 548 -0.41 -28.26 57.66
N ALA A 549 0.80 -27.73 57.80
CA ALA A 549 1.02 -26.45 58.47
C ALA A 549 0.61 -25.29 57.54
N ALA A 550 0.02 -24.26 58.15
CA ALA A 550 -0.38 -23.05 57.42
C ALA A 550 0.85 -22.40 56.75
N PRO A 551 0.75 -21.95 55.49
CA PRO A 551 1.83 -21.21 54.82
C PRO A 551 2.13 -19.88 55.52
N SER A 552 3.31 -19.33 55.25
CA SER A 552 3.57 -17.92 55.54
C SER A 552 2.63 -17.03 54.71
N GLY A 553 2.07 -15.99 55.36
CA GLY A 553 1.22 -14.99 54.71
C GLY A 553 -0.27 -15.11 54.97
N ASN A 554 -1.03 -14.16 54.40
CA ASN A 554 -2.49 -14.24 54.41
C ASN A 554 -2.98 -15.23 53.35
N VAL A 555 -3.65 -16.29 53.82
CA VAL A 555 -4.23 -17.33 52.97
C VAL A 555 -5.75 -17.26 53.08
N ASN A 556 -6.43 -16.99 51.97
CA ASN A 556 -7.90 -16.91 51.96
C ASN A 556 -8.56 -18.29 51.75
N ARG A 557 -7.90 -19.20 51.03
CA ARG A 557 -8.46 -20.53 50.69
C ARG A 557 -7.37 -21.54 50.35
N TYR A 558 -7.56 -22.77 50.83
CA TYR A 558 -6.83 -23.96 50.41
C TYR A 558 -7.67 -24.75 49.40
N SER A 559 -7.03 -25.23 48.32
CA SER A 559 -7.61 -26.18 47.38
C SER A 559 -6.87 -27.51 47.49
N LEU A 560 -7.59 -28.56 47.89
CA LEU A 560 -7.06 -29.93 47.96
C LEU A 560 -7.64 -30.75 46.82
N THR A 561 -6.77 -31.28 45.97
CA THR A 561 -7.16 -32.18 44.89
C THR A 561 -6.62 -33.58 45.17
N LEU A 562 -7.52 -34.56 45.25
CA LEU A 562 -7.19 -35.98 45.28
C LEU A 562 -7.43 -36.57 43.89
N ALA A 563 -6.37 -37.03 43.23
CA ALA A 563 -6.43 -37.65 41.91
C ALA A 563 -6.21 -39.18 42.01
N ALA A 564 -7.09 -39.97 41.39
CA ALA A 564 -6.92 -41.41 41.29
C ALA A 564 -6.02 -41.77 40.08
N ALA A 565 -4.89 -42.44 40.32
CA ALA A 565 -3.89 -42.72 39.30
C ALA A 565 -4.35 -43.61 38.13
N ALA A 566 -5.46 -44.33 38.26
CA ALA A 566 -5.92 -45.29 37.25
C ALA A 566 -7.03 -44.74 36.31
N ASP A 567 -7.82 -43.76 36.76
CA ASP A 567 -9.10 -43.43 36.09
C ASP A 567 -9.28 -41.91 35.83
N GLY A 568 -8.32 -41.06 36.20
CA GLY A 568 -8.39 -39.61 35.97
C GLY A 568 -9.48 -38.87 36.76
N VAL A 569 -10.11 -39.51 37.74
CA VAL A 569 -11.13 -38.88 38.59
C VAL A 569 -10.45 -37.98 39.62
N GLU A 570 -10.64 -36.67 39.48
CA GLU A 570 -10.18 -35.66 40.43
C GLU A 570 -11.31 -35.25 41.38
N GLN A 571 -11.03 -35.32 42.69
CA GLN A 571 -11.88 -34.71 43.71
C GLN A 571 -11.20 -33.47 44.28
N THR A 572 -11.70 -32.28 43.91
CA THR A 572 -11.25 -31.01 44.48
C THR A 572 -12.17 -30.54 45.60
N ARG A 573 -11.59 -30.17 46.74
CA ARG A 573 -12.29 -29.59 47.89
C ARG A 573 -11.60 -28.30 48.31
N ASN A 574 -12.42 -27.25 48.48
CA ASN A 574 -11.98 -25.94 48.93
C ASN A 574 -12.31 -25.76 50.40
N THR A 575 -11.35 -25.30 51.20
CA THR A 575 -11.55 -24.96 52.62
C THR A 575 -10.85 -23.63 52.94
N THR A 576 -11.41 -22.85 53.86
CA THR A 576 -10.91 -21.49 54.18
C THR A 576 -10.22 -21.38 55.54
N THR A 577 -10.33 -22.38 56.42
CA THR A 577 -9.86 -22.26 57.82
C THR A 577 -9.24 -23.52 58.42
N LEU A 578 -9.25 -24.65 57.72
CA LEU A 578 -8.78 -25.93 58.27
C LEU A 578 -7.38 -26.27 57.73
N THR A 579 -6.44 -26.58 58.62
CA THR A 579 -5.13 -27.19 58.34
C THR A 579 -5.21 -28.72 58.20
N SER A 580 -6.43 -29.25 58.15
CA SER A 580 -6.68 -30.68 57.94
C SER A 580 -7.97 -30.92 57.18
N PHE A 581 -7.99 -31.97 56.36
CA PHE A 581 -9.18 -32.41 55.65
C PHE A 581 -9.19 -33.93 55.49
N THR A 582 -10.37 -34.55 55.61
CA THR A 582 -10.53 -35.99 55.47
C THR A 582 -11.38 -36.34 54.26
N PHE A 583 -10.78 -36.97 53.26
CA PHE A 583 -11.50 -37.62 52.17
C PHE A 583 -12.11 -38.94 52.68
N ARG A 584 -13.34 -39.26 52.27
CA ARG A 584 -14.06 -40.49 52.66
C ARG A 584 -14.48 -41.27 51.42
N GLY A 585 -14.20 -42.59 51.36
CA GLY A 585 -14.50 -43.42 50.19
C GLY A 585 -14.11 -44.89 50.35
N ARG A 586 -14.90 -45.81 49.78
CA ARG A 586 -14.65 -47.26 49.89
C ARG A 586 -13.46 -47.67 48.99
N ARG A 587 -12.26 -47.72 49.58
CA ARG A 587 -10.92 -48.03 49.00
C ARG A 587 -10.12 -46.82 48.54
N MET A 588 -9.40 -46.20 49.48
CA MET A 588 -8.34 -45.22 49.19
C MET A 588 -7.01 -45.78 49.73
N ILE A 589 -6.07 -46.08 48.84
CA ILE A 589 -4.70 -46.48 49.17
C ILE A 589 -3.79 -45.39 48.58
N PRO A 590 -2.89 -44.78 49.37
CA PRO A 590 -2.07 -43.67 48.88
C PRO A 590 -1.07 -44.17 47.82
N LEU A 591 -1.25 -43.73 46.58
CA LEU A 591 -0.18 -43.64 45.59
C LEU A 591 0.34 -42.19 45.68
N PHE A 592 1.65 -42.01 45.87
CA PHE A 592 2.26 -40.70 46.13
C PHE A 592 2.00 -39.72 44.96
N ASN A 593 1.02 -38.82 45.11
CA ASN A 593 1.08 -37.39 44.74
C ASN A 593 -0.27 -36.66 44.94
N PRO A 594 -0.61 -36.19 46.16
CA PRO A 594 -1.59 -35.12 46.30
C PRO A 594 -0.91 -33.77 46.07
N GLN A 595 -1.38 -33.00 45.09
CA GLN A 595 -0.98 -31.62 44.89
C GLN A 595 -1.89 -30.71 45.72
N THR A 596 -1.33 -30.06 46.75
CA THR A 596 -2.02 -28.96 47.45
C THR A 596 -1.69 -27.65 46.76
N THR A 597 -2.71 -26.94 46.27
CA THR A 597 -2.54 -25.62 45.64
C THR A 597 -3.25 -24.57 46.48
N VAL A 598 -2.54 -23.49 46.82
CA VAL A 598 -3.08 -22.38 47.62
C VAL A 598 -3.43 -21.23 46.67
N TRP A 599 -4.59 -20.61 46.87
CA TRP A 599 -5.04 -19.47 46.07
C TRP A 599 -5.24 -18.24 46.97
N GLY A 600 -4.71 -17.09 46.54
CA GLY A 600 -5.05 -15.76 47.06
C GLY A 600 -6.00 -15.05 46.08
N GLN A 601 -6.88 -14.18 46.58
CA GLN A 601 -7.63 -13.27 45.71
C GLN A 601 -6.71 -12.11 45.30
N ASN A 602 -6.70 -11.77 44.01
CA ASN A 602 -6.02 -10.60 43.45
C ASN A 602 -6.61 -9.29 43.97
#